data_AF-A0A6I9PFR5-F1
#
_entry.id   AF-A0A6I9PFR5-F1
#
_cell.length_a   1.000
_cell.length_b   1.000
_cell.length_c   1.000
_cell.angle_alpha   90.00
_cell.angle_beta   90.00
_cell.angle_gamma   90.00
#
_symmetry.space_group_name_H-M   'P 1'
#
loop_
_entity.id
_entity.type
_entity.pdbx_description
1 polymer ?
#
loop_
_entity_poly.entity_id
_entity_poly.type
_entity_poly.pdbx_seq_one_letter_code
_entity_poly.pdbx_strand_id
1 'polypeptide(L)'
;LAAQSSRLFQSFPKDLLQSLAVENITGNFHTWSLSLQNYSRNAKLKRFYKVLSTNNDGKKEFISTMEAHRYPFYAVQWHPEKAPFEWVDKPGMTHSPTAIRVSFYTSSFFISEAMKNRHHFPSLVEEERALIYNFSPVFRGMNSIFIQNYYFD
;
A
#
# COMPACT_ATOMS: atom_id res chain seq x y z
N LEU A 1 -1.01 -13.40 15.98
CA LEU A 1 -0.95 -13.43 14.49
C LEU A 1 0.29 -12.68 13.99
N ALA A 2 0.89 -13.06 12.86
CA ALA A 2 2.12 -12.43 12.34
C ALA A 2 2.00 -10.90 12.19
N ALA A 3 0.80 -10.40 11.87
CA ALA A 3 0.47 -8.97 11.81
C ALA A 3 0.59 -8.23 13.15
N GLN A 4 0.24 -8.86 14.28
CA GLN A 4 0.23 -8.21 15.61
C GLN A 4 1.63 -7.84 16.13
N SER A 5 2.67 -8.47 15.59
CA SER A 5 4.09 -8.17 15.89
C SER A 5 4.83 -7.61 14.67
N SER A 6 4.11 -7.11 13.67
CA SER A 6 4.71 -6.50 12.48
C SER A 6 5.10 -5.05 12.74
N ARG A 7 6.02 -4.52 11.93
CA ARG A 7 6.36 -3.09 11.96
C ARG A 7 5.24 -2.28 11.32
N LEU A 8 4.75 -2.74 10.16
CA LEU A 8 3.72 -2.03 9.38
C LEU A 8 2.44 -1.77 10.20
N PHE A 9 1.95 -2.78 10.91
CA PHE A 9 0.70 -2.66 11.67
C PHE A 9 0.90 -2.26 13.14
N GLN A 10 2.13 -1.95 13.56
CA GLN A 10 2.44 -1.70 14.98
C GLN A 10 1.66 -0.51 15.55
N SER A 11 1.51 0.56 14.77
CA SER A 11 0.85 1.80 15.18
C SER A 11 -0.65 1.83 14.87
N PHE A 12 -1.19 0.77 14.24
CA PHE A 12 -2.61 0.73 13.89
C PHE A 12 -3.47 0.56 15.15
N PRO A 13 -4.56 1.35 15.30
CA PRO A 13 -5.52 1.15 16.36
C PRO A 13 -6.12 -0.27 16.32
N LYS A 14 -6.40 -0.85 17.49
CA LYS A 14 -6.91 -2.22 17.59
C LYS A 14 -8.26 -2.39 16.86
N ASP A 15 -9.14 -1.40 16.94
CA ASP A 15 -10.40 -1.36 16.20
C ASP A 15 -10.15 -1.36 14.70
N LEU A 16 -9.15 -0.59 14.23
CA LEU A 16 -8.80 -0.53 12.80
C LEU A 16 -8.23 -1.85 12.29
N LEU A 17 -7.39 -2.54 13.08
CA LEU A 17 -6.91 -3.88 12.75
C LEU A 17 -8.03 -4.91 12.72
N GLN A 18 -8.99 -4.79 13.64
CA GLN A 18 -10.17 -5.66 13.64
C GLN A 18 -11.01 -5.44 12.38
N SER A 19 -11.29 -4.18 12.01
CA SER A 19 -11.99 -3.86 10.77
C SER A 19 -11.24 -4.36 9.54
N LEU A 20 -9.92 -4.20 9.47
CA LEU A 20 -9.09 -4.77 8.38
C LEU A 20 -9.20 -6.29 8.25
N ALA A 21 -9.47 -7.00 9.35
CA ALA A 21 -9.58 -8.44 9.34
C ALA A 21 -10.97 -8.96 8.90
N VAL A 22 -12.03 -8.14 9.01
CA VAL A 22 -13.42 -8.62 8.80
C VAL A 22 -14.22 -7.81 7.78
N GLU A 23 -13.85 -6.57 7.49
CA GLU A 23 -14.55 -5.70 6.55
C GLU A 23 -13.89 -5.72 5.16
N ASN A 24 -14.70 -5.52 4.12
CA ASN A 24 -14.19 -5.36 2.75
C ASN A 24 -13.75 -3.89 2.49
N ILE A 25 -12.60 -3.52 3.05
CA ILE A 25 -12.09 -2.14 3.07
C ILE A 25 -10.73 -1.98 2.35
N THR A 26 -10.31 -2.95 1.55
CA THR A 26 -9.07 -2.88 0.75
C THR A 26 -9.37 -2.97 -0.74
N GLY A 27 -9.03 -1.94 -1.50
CA GLY A 27 -9.25 -1.92 -2.95
C GLY A 27 -8.29 -2.86 -3.68
N ASN A 28 -8.82 -3.90 -4.32
CA ASN A 28 -8.04 -4.91 -5.04
C ASN A 28 -8.25 -4.76 -6.56
N PHE A 29 -7.21 -4.33 -7.28
CA PHE A 29 -7.27 -4.07 -8.72
C PHE A 29 -6.10 -4.74 -9.46
N HIS A 30 -5.98 -6.06 -9.33
CA HIS A 30 -4.91 -6.86 -9.93
C HIS A 30 -5.46 -8.14 -10.57
N THR A 31 -4.78 -8.63 -11.61
CA THR A 31 -5.08 -9.90 -12.29
C THR A 31 -4.14 -11.02 -11.87
N TRP A 32 -2.99 -10.67 -11.30
CA TRP A 32 -1.94 -11.59 -10.89
C TRP A 32 -1.63 -11.38 -9.41
N SER A 33 -1.34 -12.48 -8.71
CA SER A 33 -1.00 -12.44 -7.29
C SER A 33 0.07 -13.48 -6.98
N LEU A 34 0.86 -13.23 -5.93
CA LEU A 34 1.77 -14.23 -5.38
C LEU A 34 0.98 -15.20 -4.48
N SER A 35 0.72 -16.41 -4.99
CA SER A 35 0.04 -17.43 -4.18
C SER A 35 0.86 -17.81 -2.95
N LEU A 36 0.17 -18.11 -1.84
CA LEU A 36 0.85 -18.54 -0.61
C LEU A 36 1.67 -19.82 -0.85
N GLN A 37 1.20 -20.70 -1.74
CA GLN A 37 1.90 -21.90 -2.16
C GLN A 37 3.23 -21.58 -2.86
N ASN A 38 3.23 -20.65 -3.83
CA ASN A 38 4.44 -20.29 -4.57
C ASN A 38 5.46 -19.57 -3.70
N TYR A 39 5.00 -18.66 -2.84
CA TYR A 39 5.84 -18.09 -1.79
C TYR A 39 6.45 -19.20 -0.92
N SER A 40 5.64 -20.15 -0.47
CA SER A 40 6.09 -21.20 0.44
C SER A 40 7.12 -22.16 -0.17
N ARG A 41 7.11 -22.31 -1.50
CA ARG A 41 8.08 -23.11 -2.26
C ARG A 41 9.36 -22.35 -2.60
N ASN A 42 9.37 -21.03 -2.45
CA ASN A 42 10.51 -20.19 -2.76
C ASN A 42 11.31 -19.86 -1.48
N ALA A 43 12.43 -20.53 -1.29
CA ALA A 43 13.29 -20.33 -0.11
C ALA A 43 13.84 -18.90 0.01
N LYS A 44 14.07 -18.19 -1.11
CA LYS A 44 14.55 -16.80 -1.09
C LYS A 44 13.46 -15.88 -0.55
N LEU A 45 12.22 -16.01 -1.04
CA LEU A 45 11.09 -15.21 -0.57
C LEU A 45 10.77 -15.48 0.89
N LYS A 46 10.67 -16.75 1.31
CA LYS A 46 10.41 -17.12 2.71
C LYS A 46 11.44 -16.59 3.70
N ARG A 47 12.71 -16.58 3.30
CA ARG A 47 13.79 -16.08 4.15
C ARG A 47 13.79 -14.56 4.24
N PHE A 48 13.31 -13.89 3.18
CA PHE A 48 13.39 -12.44 3.07
C PHE A 48 12.16 -11.74 3.63
N TYR A 49 10.95 -12.22 3.32
CA TYR A 49 9.69 -11.59 3.66
C TYR A 49 8.91 -12.40 4.71
N LYS A 50 8.32 -11.68 5.65
CA LYS A 50 7.29 -12.15 6.59
C LYS A 50 5.92 -11.79 6.01
N VAL A 51 5.09 -12.79 5.76
CA VAL A 51 3.69 -12.58 5.36
C VAL A 51 2.90 -12.05 6.56
N LEU A 52 2.17 -10.94 6.35
CA LEU A 52 1.35 -10.30 7.37
C LEU A 52 -0.14 -10.59 7.18
N SER A 53 -0.60 -10.63 5.92
CA SER A 53 -1.98 -10.99 5.57
C SER A 53 -2.04 -11.75 4.24
N THR A 54 -3.10 -12.52 4.09
CA THR A 54 -3.49 -13.18 2.85
C THR A 54 -4.92 -12.81 2.48
N ASN A 55 -5.28 -12.98 1.21
CA ASN A 55 -6.66 -12.93 0.72
C ASN A 55 -6.91 -14.15 -0.17
N ASN A 56 -8.17 -14.36 -0.56
CA ASN A 56 -8.59 -15.48 -1.39
C ASN A 56 -9.49 -14.97 -2.52
N ASP A 57 -9.25 -15.42 -3.74
CA ASP A 57 -10.02 -15.05 -4.95
C ASP A 57 -11.20 -16.00 -5.25
N GLY A 58 -11.53 -16.87 -4.30
CA GLY A 58 -12.49 -17.97 -4.44
C GLY A 58 -11.85 -19.30 -4.88
N LYS A 59 -10.57 -19.30 -5.31
CA LYS A 59 -9.85 -20.48 -5.79
C LYS A 59 -8.49 -20.65 -5.15
N LYS A 60 -7.75 -19.56 -4.95
CA LYS A 60 -6.36 -19.54 -4.48
C LYS A 60 -6.19 -18.51 -3.39
N GLU A 61 -5.48 -18.92 -2.34
CA GLU A 61 -4.97 -18.00 -1.34
C GLU A 61 -3.69 -17.33 -1.86
N PHE A 62 -3.63 -16.01 -1.71
CA PHE A 62 -2.51 -15.18 -2.13
C PHE A 62 -2.08 -14.21 -1.03
N ILE A 63 -0.81 -13.82 -1.06
CA ILE A 63 -0.25 -12.84 -0.13
C ILE A 63 -0.81 -11.47 -0.47
N SER A 64 -1.41 -10.81 0.52
CA SER A 64 -1.95 -9.46 0.34
C SER A 64 -1.14 -8.38 1.05
N THR A 65 -0.40 -8.73 2.10
CA THR A 65 0.56 -7.82 2.76
C THR A 65 1.78 -8.60 3.27
N MET A 66 2.97 -8.06 3.07
CA MET A 66 4.21 -8.61 3.63
C MET A 66 5.22 -7.51 3.96
N GLU A 67 6.14 -7.79 4.87
CA GLU A 67 7.28 -6.93 5.20
C GLU A 67 8.56 -7.77 5.26
N ALA A 68 9.71 -7.19 4.91
CA ALA A 68 10.97 -7.94 5.00
C ALA A 68 11.34 -8.20 6.48
N HIS A 69 12.00 -9.31 6.78
CA HIS A 69 12.37 -9.64 8.16
C HIS A 69 13.34 -8.60 8.75
N ARG A 70 14.35 -8.20 7.95
CA ARG A 70 15.45 -7.33 8.40
C ARG A 70 15.44 -5.95 7.76
N TYR A 71 15.06 -5.84 6.49
CA TYR A 71 15.13 -4.59 5.73
C TYR A 71 13.81 -3.82 5.82
N PRO A 72 13.82 -2.48 5.68
CA PRO A 72 12.61 -1.67 5.67
C PRO A 72 11.89 -1.74 4.31
N PHE A 73 11.62 -2.96 3.83
CA PHE A 73 10.85 -3.20 2.61
C PHE A 73 9.46 -3.72 2.96
N TYR A 74 8.45 -3.09 2.36
CA TYR A 74 7.05 -3.30 2.65
C TYR A 74 6.30 -3.47 1.33
N ALA A 75 5.32 -4.37 1.30
CA ALA A 75 4.53 -4.62 0.12
C ALA A 75 3.08 -4.90 0.47
N VAL A 76 2.18 -4.23 -0.24
CA VAL A 76 0.74 -4.46 -0.25
C VAL A 76 0.32 -4.84 -1.67
N GLN A 77 -0.55 -5.83 -1.80
CA GLN A 77 -1.14 -6.22 -3.09
C GLN A 77 -2.38 -5.38 -3.42
N TRP A 78 -2.98 -4.78 -2.40
CA TRP A 78 -4.13 -3.89 -2.46
C TRP A 78 -3.66 -2.42 -2.51
N HIS A 79 -4.59 -1.51 -2.78
CA HIS A 79 -4.35 -0.10 -3.06
C HIS A 79 -4.83 0.81 -1.91
N PRO A 80 -4.00 1.10 -0.89
CA PRO A 80 -4.37 2.00 0.21
C PRO A 80 -4.73 3.41 -0.28
N GLU A 81 -4.06 3.89 -1.32
CA GLU A 81 -4.18 5.26 -1.83
C GLU A 81 -5.55 5.56 -2.44
N LYS A 82 -6.28 4.55 -2.90
CA LYS A 82 -7.51 4.76 -3.67
C LYS A 82 -8.67 5.27 -2.82
N ALA A 83 -8.79 4.80 -1.58
CA ALA A 83 -9.93 5.11 -0.72
C ALA A 83 -10.15 6.62 -0.51
N PRO A 84 -9.12 7.44 -0.22
CA PRO A 84 -9.32 8.88 -0.09
C PRO A 84 -9.28 9.66 -1.42
N PHE A 85 -8.63 9.15 -2.47
CA PHE A 85 -8.24 9.97 -3.63
C PHE A 85 -8.91 9.59 -4.96
N GLU A 86 -9.31 8.33 -5.17
CA GLU A 86 -9.78 7.86 -6.47
C GLU A 86 -11.29 7.62 -6.51
N TRP A 87 -12.04 8.64 -6.90
CA TRP A 87 -13.50 8.63 -6.94
C TRP A 87 -14.03 8.24 -8.33
N VAL A 88 -13.72 7.01 -8.76
CA VAL A 88 -14.19 6.45 -10.03
C VAL A 88 -15.23 5.37 -9.78
N ASP A 89 -16.25 5.31 -10.63
CA ASP A 89 -17.31 4.30 -10.53
C ASP A 89 -16.80 2.94 -11.01
N LYS A 90 -16.18 2.20 -10.08
CA LYS A 90 -15.59 0.89 -10.35
C LYS A 90 -15.87 -0.08 -9.20
N PRO A 91 -16.34 -1.31 -9.50
CA PRO A 91 -16.50 -2.35 -8.48
C PRO A 91 -15.20 -2.60 -7.70
N GLY A 92 -15.32 -2.72 -6.38
CA GLY A 92 -14.19 -2.88 -5.48
C GLY A 92 -13.58 -1.57 -4.98
N MET A 93 -14.05 -0.41 -5.45
CA MET A 93 -13.73 0.87 -4.83
C MET A 93 -14.43 0.98 -3.48
N THR A 94 -13.72 1.47 -2.46
CA THR A 94 -14.23 1.60 -1.09
C THR A 94 -13.82 2.94 -0.50
N HIS A 95 -14.80 3.71 -0.05
CA HIS A 95 -14.64 5.07 0.47
C HIS A 95 -15.15 5.20 1.90
N SER A 96 -15.25 4.08 2.64
CA SER A 96 -15.71 4.13 4.02
C SER A 96 -14.72 4.93 4.89
N PRO A 97 -15.17 5.60 5.96
CA PRO A 97 -14.27 6.26 6.90
C PRO A 97 -13.17 5.34 7.42
N THR A 98 -13.48 4.05 7.60
CA THR A 98 -12.50 3.03 8.00
C THR A 98 -11.45 2.78 6.93
N ALA A 99 -11.82 2.66 5.64
CA ALA A 99 -10.86 2.51 4.54
C ALA A 99 -9.94 3.73 4.43
N ILE A 100 -10.48 4.94 4.62
CA ILE A 100 -9.69 6.18 4.65
C ILE A 100 -8.71 6.19 5.84
N ARG A 101 -9.15 5.73 7.03
CA ARG A 101 -8.25 5.55 8.19
C ARG A 101 -7.13 4.56 7.88
N VAL A 102 -7.42 3.43 7.24
CA VAL A 102 -6.39 2.46 6.81
C VAL A 102 -5.36 3.12 5.90
N SER A 103 -5.81 3.90 4.91
CA SER A 103 -4.91 4.65 4.01
C SER A 103 -3.97 5.56 4.81
N PHE A 104 -4.52 6.35 5.73
CA PHE A 104 -3.74 7.27 6.56
C PHE A 104 -2.71 6.54 7.44
N TYR A 105 -3.10 5.46 8.13
CA TYR A 105 -2.16 4.73 8.99
C TYR A 105 -1.07 4.02 8.18
N THR A 106 -1.40 3.54 6.98
CA THR A 106 -0.42 2.94 6.05
C THR A 106 0.61 3.98 5.58
N SER A 107 0.17 5.19 5.20
CA SER A 107 1.08 6.26 4.77
C SER A 107 1.88 6.84 5.93
N SER A 108 1.26 7.06 7.09
CA SER A 108 1.92 7.53 8.31
C SER A 108 3.05 6.59 8.73
N PHE A 109 2.81 5.27 8.69
CA PHE A 109 3.84 4.27 8.90
C PHE A 109 5.01 4.43 7.91
N PHE A 110 4.73 4.50 6.60
CA PHE A 110 5.78 4.59 5.59
C PHE A 110 6.61 5.88 5.70
N ILE A 111 5.96 7.01 5.99
CA ILE A 111 6.64 8.29 6.26
C ILE A 111 7.54 8.16 7.50
N SER A 112 7.07 7.50 8.57
CA SER A 112 7.88 7.26 9.77
C SER A 112 9.14 6.43 9.49
N GLU A 113 9.11 5.52 8.51
CA GLU A 113 10.29 4.77 8.07
C GLU A 113 11.25 5.67 7.27
N ALA A 114 10.73 6.52 6.38
CA ALA A 114 11.53 7.47 5.62
C ALA A 114 12.28 8.45 6.55
N MET A 115 11.65 8.91 7.63
CA MET A 115 12.29 9.80 8.62
C MET A 115 13.49 9.20 9.36
N LYS A 116 13.74 7.89 9.25
CA LYS A 116 14.89 7.23 9.88
C LYS A 116 16.20 7.40 9.12
N ASN A 117 16.14 7.90 7.88
CA ASN A 117 17.32 8.20 7.08
C ASN A 117 17.68 9.70 7.16
N ARG A 118 18.93 10.04 6.81
CA ARG A 118 19.45 11.42 6.82
C ARG A 118 19.76 11.96 5.41
N HIS A 119 19.18 11.34 4.38
CA HIS A 119 19.37 11.80 3.02
C HIS A 119 18.71 13.17 2.85
N HIS A 120 19.36 14.00 2.04
CA HIS A 120 18.92 15.34 1.68
C HIS A 120 19.54 15.68 0.32
N PHE A 121 18.92 16.61 -0.40
CA PHE A 121 19.50 17.15 -1.62
C PHE A 121 20.78 17.95 -1.31
N PRO A 122 21.73 18.03 -2.25
CA PRO A 122 22.97 18.79 -2.04
C PRO A 122 22.74 20.31 -1.95
N SER A 123 21.60 20.81 -2.42
CA SER A 123 21.21 22.21 -2.31
C SER A 123 19.68 22.37 -2.38
N LEU A 124 19.18 23.52 -1.90
CA LEU A 124 17.77 23.89 -2.01
C LEU A 124 17.30 24.01 -3.46
N VAL A 125 18.18 24.45 -4.38
CA VAL A 125 17.83 24.60 -5.80
C VAL A 125 17.60 23.24 -6.46
N GLU A 126 18.42 22.24 -6.13
CA GLU A 126 18.25 20.88 -6.64
C GLU A 126 17.03 20.20 -6.04
N GLU A 127 16.72 20.44 -4.76
CA GLU A 127 15.47 20.00 -4.14
C GLU A 127 14.27 20.62 -4.83
N GLU A 128 14.24 21.95 -4.94
CA GLU A 128 13.13 22.71 -5.52
C GLU A 128 12.79 22.20 -6.91
N ARG A 129 13.78 21.95 -7.78
CA ARG A 129 13.59 21.43 -9.13
C ARG A 129 13.05 19.99 -9.19
N ALA A 130 13.36 19.17 -8.19
CA ALA A 130 13.00 17.75 -8.18
C ALA A 130 11.61 17.48 -7.59
N LEU A 131 11.04 18.42 -6.84
CA LEU A 131 9.74 18.25 -6.20
C LEU A 131 8.60 18.11 -7.22
N ILE A 132 7.58 17.33 -6.86
CA ILE A 132 6.37 17.12 -7.68
C ILE A 132 5.61 18.43 -7.97
N TYR A 133 5.86 19.48 -7.18
CA TYR A 133 5.26 20.81 -7.34
C TYR A 133 5.59 21.49 -8.68
N ASN A 134 6.64 21.05 -9.38
CA ASN A 134 6.99 21.58 -10.70
C ASN A 134 6.17 20.97 -11.84
N PHE A 135 5.32 19.98 -11.54
CA PHE A 135 4.56 19.26 -12.55
C PHE A 135 3.07 19.50 -12.35
N SER A 136 2.33 19.52 -13.46
CA SER A 136 0.88 19.69 -13.46
C SER A 136 0.19 18.38 -13.83
N PRO A 137 -0.68 17.83 -12.97
CA PRO A 137 -1.42 16.64 -13.34
C PRO A 137 -2.50 16.95 -14.37
N VAL A 138 -2.79 15.99 -15.24
CA VAL A 138 -3.86 16.05 -16.23
C VAL A 138 -5.08 15.32 -15.70
N PHE A 139 -6.23 15.99 -15.71
CA PHE A 139 -7.52 15.37 -15.43
C PHE A 139 -7.87 14.38 -16.56
N ARG A 140 -8.17 13.13 -16.20
CA ARG A 140 -8.45 12.06 -17.18
C ARG A 140 -9.93 11.70 -17.29
N GLY A 141 -10.81 12.38 -16.56
CA GLY A 141 -12.24 12.10 -16.56
C GLY A 141 -12.64 10.99 -15.59
N MET A 142 -13.95 10.90 -15.33
CA MET A 142 -14.55 9.91 -14.43
C MET A 142 -14.45 8.46 -14.95
N ASN A 143 -14.23 8.27 -16.25
CA ASN A 143 -14.08 6.96 -16.88
C ASN A 143 -12.63 6.42 -16.82
N SER A 144 -11.69 7.19 -16.28
CA SER A 144 -10.29 6.79 -16.11
C SER A 144 -10.13 5.86 -14.90
N ILE A 145 -9.01 5.14 -14.82
CA ILE A 145 -8.63 4.35 -13.64
C ILE A 145 -8.10 5.24 -12.51
N PHE A 146 -7.53 6.40 -12.89
CA PHE A 146 -7.04 7.44 -12.00
C PHE A 146 -7.60 8.79 -12.44
N ILE A 147 -8.15 9.56 -11.51
CA ILE A 147 -8.80 10.86 -11.78
C ILE A 147 -7.80 11.86 -12.36
N GLN A 148 -6.58 11.86 -11.85
CA GLN A 148 -5.48 12.74 -12.26
C GLN A 148 -4.20 11.94 -12.46
N ASN A 149 -3.43 12.28 -13.50
CA ASN A 149 -2.17 11.60 -13.82
C ASN A 149 -1.09 12.63 -14.14
N TYR A 150 0.13 12.38 -13.67
CA TYR A 150 1.31 13.11 -14.11
C TYR A 150 1.92 12.41 -15.32
N TYR A 151 2.30 13.17 -16.34
CA TYR A 151 3.01 12.70 -17.52
C TYR A 151 4.39 13.38 -17.55
N PHE A 152 5.42 12.63 -17.90
CA PHE A 152 6.81 13.07 -17.95
C PHE A 152 7.37 12.70 -19.33
N ASP A 153 8.15 13.60 -19.93
CA ASP A 153 8.82 13.40 -21.22
C ASP A 153 10.10 12.54 -21.11
#